data_AF-A0A932KEE7-F1
#
_entry.id   AF-A0A932KEE7-F1
#
_cell.length_a   1.000
_cell.length_b   1.000
_cell.length_c   1.000
_cell.angle_alpha   90.00
_cell.angle_beta   90.00
_cell.angle_gamma   90.00
#
_symmetry.space_group_name_H-M   'P 1'
#
loop_
_entity.id
_entity.type
_entity.pdbx_description
1 polymer ?
#
loop_
_entity_poly.entity_id
_entity_poly.type
_entity_poly.pdbx_seq_one_letter_code
_entity_poly.pdbx_strand_id
1 'polypeptide(L)' 'VWFMDDGTKSRSAVYLNTQQFTIEEQRMLQMLLYKAFAITSSFNRDKEYIRLRVSTESTKRLKTIVDPYVCPCFRYKLL' A
#
# COMPACT_ATOMS: atom_id res chain seq x y z
N VAL A 1 -3.63 9.44 -5.42
CA VAL A 1 -3.64 10.27 -4.20
C VAL A 1 -3.30 9.45 -2.96
N TRP A 2 -4.11 8.44 -2.57
CA TRP A 2 -3.90 7.62 -1.35
C TRP A 2 -2.47 7.19 -1.02
N PHE A 3 -1.67 6.71 -2.00
CA PHE A 3 -0.27 6.35 -1.76
C PHE A 3 0.61 7.52 -1.29
N MET A 4 0.37 8.74 -1.75
CA MET A 4 1.14 9.91 -1.34
C MET A 4 0.87 10.27 0.13
N ASP A 5 -0.37 10.09 0.58
CA ASP A 5 -0.78 10.39 1.96
C ASP A 5 -0.29 9.27 2.90
N ASP A 6 -0.82 8.06 2.73
CA ASP A 6 -0.68 6.95 3.67
C ASP A 6 0.22 5.82 3.18
N GLY A 7 0.79 5.95 1.99
CA GLY A 7 1.76 5.00 1.47
C GLY A 7 3.18 5.28 1.95
N THR A 8 3.91 4.21 2.21
CA THR A 8 5.35 4.27 2.47
C THR A 8 6.05 3.03 1.91
N LYS A 9 7.28 3.18 1.43
CA LYS A 9 8.10 2.08 0.95
C LYS A 9 9.19 1.78 1.97
N SER A 10 9.40 0.51 2.27
CA SER A 10 10.56 0.05 3.02
C SER A 10 11.19 -1.14 2.30
N ARG A 11 12.46 -0.98 1.92
CA ARG A 11 13.20 -1.93 1.08
C ARG A 11 12.43 -2.25 -0.19
N SER A 12 11.97 -3.48 -0.34
CA SER A 12 11.31 -4.00 -1.52
C SER A 12 9.79 -4.07 -1.40
N ALA A 13 9.21 -3.64 -0.27
CA ALA A 13 7.77 -3.69 -0.02
C ALA A 13 7.19 -2.30 0.23
N VAL A 14 5.95 -2.12 -0.23
CA VAL A 14 5.12 -0.97 0.13
C VAL A 14 4.18 -1.32 1.27
N TYR A 15 3.95 -0.36 2.15
CA TYR A 15 3.00 -0.41 3.24
C TYR A 15 1.96 0.69 3.01
N LEU A 16 0.69 0.36 3.25
CA LEU A 16 -0.40 1.31 3.30
C LEU A 16 -0.83 1.42 4.76
N ASN A 17 -0.71 2.62 5.33
CA ASN A 17 -1.09 2.90 6.70
C ASN A 17 -2.62 2.89 6.82
N THR A 18 -3.15 1.75 7.25
CA THR A 18 -4.58 1.49 7.39
C THR A 18 -4.99 1.29 8.86
N GLN A 19 -4.18 1.77 9.81
CA GLN A 19 -4.32 1.49 11.25
C GLN A 19 -5.65 1.97 11.85
N GLN A 20 -6.32 2.94 11.21
CA GLN A 20 -7.62 3.46 11.66
C GLN A 20 -8.83 2.67 11.14
N PHE A 21 -8.61 1.70 10.25
CA PHE A 21 -9.65 0.80 9.76
C PHE A 21 -9.73 -0.45 10.63
N THR A 22 -10.96 -0.94 10.82
CA THR A 22 -11.23 -2.27 11.38
C THR A 22 -10.64 -3.36 10.51
N ILE A 23 -10.49 -4.57 11.06
CA ILE A 23 -9.95 -5.70 10.31
C ILE A 23 -10.86 -6.07 9.14
N GLU A 24 -12.18 -5.95 9.32
CA GLU A 24 -13.19 -6.21 8.30
C GLU A 24 -13.03 -5.23 7.13
N GLU A 25 -12.88 -3.94 7.41
CA GLU A 25 -12.61 -2.91 6.40
C GLU A 25 -11.26 -3.15 5.70
N GLN A 26 -10.21 -3.49 6.45
CA GLN A 26 -8.93 -3.82 5.84
C GLN A 26 -9.02 -5.05 4.94
N ARG A 27 -9.80 -6.09 5.29
CA ARG A 27 -10.06 -7.23 4.39
C ARG A 27 -10.78 -6.80 3.12
N MET A 28 -11.76 -5.88 3.22
CA MET A 28 -12.41 -5.30 2.04
C MET A 28 -11.40 -4.56 1.15
N LEU A 29 -10.50 -3.77 1.75
CA LEU A 29 -9.42 -3.11 1.01
C LEU A 29 -8.49 -4.12 0.32
N GLN A 30 -8.09 -5.21 0.99
CA GLN A 30 -7.29 -6.26 0.37
C GLN A 30 -8.01 -6.88 -0.84
N MET A 31 -9.31 -7.17 -0.72
CA MET A 31 -10.11 -7.69 -1.82
C MET A 31 -10.21 -6.70 -2.99
N LEU A 32 -10.41 -5.41 -2.72
CA LEU A 32 -10.47 -4.36 -3.73
C LEU A 32 -9.14 -4.21 -4.47
N LEU A 33 -8.02 -4.15 -3.73
CA LEU A 33 -6.67 -4.11 -4.30
C LEU A 33 -6.40 -5.29 -5.22
N TYR A 34 -6.83 -6.50 -4.83
CA TYR A 34 -6.69 -7.68 -5.66
C TYR A 34 -7.61 -7.66 -6.89
N LYS A 35 -8.92 -7.44 -6.70
CA LYS A 35 -9.89 -7.52 -7.80
C LYS A 35 -9.70 -6.43 -8.86
N ALA A 36 -9.39 -5.20 -8.44
CA ALA A 36 -9.25 -4.08 -9.38
C ALA A 36 -7.84 -3.99 -9.98
N PHE A 37 -6.81 -4.36 -9.21
CA PHE A 37 -5.42 -4.08 -9.58
C PHE A 37 -4.48 -5.27 -9.44
N ALA A 38 -4.97 -6.49 -9.20
CA ALA A 38 -4.19 -7.69 -8.86
C ALA A 38 -2.99 -7.40 -7.93
N ILE A 39 -3.22 -6.52 -6.95
CA ILE A 39 -2.26 -6.20 -5.91
C ILE A 39 -2.53 -7.12 -4.73
N THR A 40 -1.59 -8.03 -4.46
CA THR A 40 -1.64 -8.89 -3.29
C THR A 40 -1.05 -8.16 -2.08
N SER A 41 -1.71 -8.31 -0.94
CA SER A 41 -1.30 -7.70 0.31
C SER A 41 -1.60 -8.62 1.49
N SER A 42 -0.91 -8.41 2.60
CA SER A 42 -1.07 -9.15 3.84
C SER A 42 -1.17 -8.17 5.02
N PHE A 43 -1.75 -8.61 6.13
CA PHE A 43 -1.63 -7.86 7.38
C PHE A 43 -0.18 -7.78 7.84
N ASN A 44 0.19 -6.63 8.38
CA ASN A 44 1.47 -6.40 9.02
C ASN A 44 1.22 -5.68 10.34
N ARG A 45 1.74 -6.25 11.43
CA ARG A 45 1.67 -5.63 12.74
C ARG A 45 2.65 -4.46 12.82
N ASP A 46 2.16 -3.33 13.29
CA ASP A 46 2.89 -2.10 13.53
C ASP A 46 2.57 -1.62 14.96
N LYS A 47 3.43 -2.01 15.91
CA LYS A 47 3.17 -1.88 17.36
C LYS A 47 1.88 -2.62 17.77
N GLU A 48 0.88 -1.90 18.25
CA GLU A 48 -0.44 -2.44 18.61
C GLU A 48 -1.44 -2.45 17.44
N TYR A 49 -1.12 -1.73 16.35
CA TYR A 49 -1.99 -1.60 15.20
C TYR A 49 -1.63 -2.56 14.07
N ILE A 50 -2.53 -2.67 13.09
CA ILE A 50 -2.35 -3.46 11.88
C ILE A 50 -2.47 -2.56 10.66
N ARG A 51 -1.54 -2.74 9.73
CA ARG A 51 -1.52 -2.07 8.43
C ARG A 51 -1.43 -3.08 7.29
N LEU A 52 -1.70 -2.66 6.08
CA LEU A 52 -1.52 -3.52 4.90
C LEU A 52 -0.08 -3.44 4.38
N ARG A 53 0.55 -4.60 4.23
CA ARG A 53 1.82 -4.76 3.51
C ARG A 53 1.53 -5.32 2.13
N VAL A 54 1.92 -4.60 1.09
CA VAL A 54 1.88 -5.07 -0.30
C VAL A 54 3.02 -6.06 -0.53
N SER A 55 2.75 -7.14 -1.25
CA SER A 55 3.79 -8.12 -1.60
C SER A 55 4.90 -7.46 -2.42
N THR A 56 6.09 -8.04 -2.40
CA THR A 56 7.24 -7.54 -3.14
C THR A 56 6.96 -7.46 -4.64
N GLU A 57 6.24 -8.45 -5.16
CA GLU A 57 5.88 -8.51 -6.57
C GLU A 57 4.81 -7.47 -6.93
N SER A 58 3.75 -7.38 -6.12
CA SER A 58 2.72 -6.37 -6.31
C SER A 58 3.20 -4.95 -6.03
N THR A 59 4.32 -4.75 -5.33
CA THR A 59 4.93 -3.43 -5.13
C THR A 59 5.42 -2.85 -6.46
N LYS A 60 6.00 -3.68 -7.35
CA LYS A 60 6.39 -3.24 -8.71
C LYS A 60 5.17 -2.81 -9.52
N ARG A 61 4.07 -3.59 -9.40
CA ARG A 61 2.80 -3.27 -10.06
C ARG A 61 2.19 -1.98 -9.54
N LEU A 62 2.10 -1.83 -8.21
CA LEU A 62 1.59 -0.62 -7.56
C LEU A 62 2.40 0.60 -8.00
N LYS A 63 3.74 0.51 -7.99
CA LYS A 63 4.62 1.58 -8.47
C LYS A 63 4.25 2.01 -9.89
N THR A 64 4.11 1.06 -10.80
CA THR A 64 3.74 1.35 -12.21
C THR A 64 2.39 2.08 -12.31
N ILE A 65 1.41 1.70 -11.48
CA ILE A 65 0.08 2.31 -11.47
C ILE A 65 0.13 3.74 -10.92
N VAL A 66 0.89 3.99 -9.84
CA VAL A 66 0.87 5.29 -9.16
C VAL A 66 1.88 6.29 -9.71
N ASP A 67 2.99 5.85 -10.30
CA ASP A 67 4.09 6.69 -10.79
C ASP A 67 3.67 7.90 -11.63
N PRO A 68 2.77 7.79 -12.63
CA PRO A 68 2.37 8.96 -13.43
C PRO A 68 1.57 10.00 -12.65
N TYR A 69 1.05 9.66 -11.47
CA TYR A 69 0.21 10.53 -10.64
C TYR A 69 0.93 11.06 -9.40
N VAL A 70 2.17 10.63 -9.12
CA VAL A 70 2.93 11.08 -7.95
C VAL A 70 3.60 12.42 -8.24
N CYS A 71 3.29 13.43 -7.42
CA CYS A 71 3.91 14.75 -7.54
C CYS A 71 5.43 14.67 -7.29
N PRO A 72 6.24 15.56 -7.92
CA PRO A 72 7.70 15.54 -7.77
C PRO A 72 8.18 15.52 -6.32
N CYS A 73 7.56 16.30 -5.43
CA CYS A 73 7.90 16.37 -4.01
C CYS A 73 7.62 15.08 -3.23
N PHE A 74 6.80 14.15 -3.75
CA PHE A 74 6.51 12.86 -3.12
C PHE A 74 7.25 11.68 -3.75
N ARG A 75 8.08 11.91 -4.79
CA ARG A 75 8.80 10.83 -5.49
C ARG A 75 9.77 10.06 -4.59
N TYR A 76 10.26 10.67 -3.52
CA TYR A 76 11.10 9.98 -2.53
C TYR A 76 10.41 8.75 -1.90
N LYS A 77 9.07 8.70 -1.90
CA LYS A 77 8.31 7.53 -1.43
C LYS A 77 8.38 6.33 -2.37
N LEU A 78 8.80 6.51 -3.64
CA LEU A 78 8.96 5.44 -4.63
C LEU A 78 10.40 4.92 -4.76
N LEU A 79 11.36 5.65 -4.19
CA LEU A 79 12.81 5.39 -4.27
C LEU A 79 13.25 4.27 -3.33
#